data_AF-A0A2S9GKB3-F1
#
_entry.id   AF-A0A2S9GKB3-F1
#
_cell.length_a   1.000
_cell.length_b   1.000
_cell.length_c   1.000
_cell.angle_alpha   90.00
_cell.angle_beta   90.00
_cell.angle_gamma   90.00
#
_symmetry.space_group_name_H-M   'P 1'
#
loop_
_entity.id
_entity.type
_entity.pdbx_description
1 polymer ?
#
loop_
_entity_poly.entity_id
_entity_poly.type
_entity_poly.pdbx_seq_one_letter_code
_entity_poly.pdbx_strand_id
1 'polypeptide(L)' 'MTAAGWYPDPLGGPQQRFFDGRQWTDHYAAQVDPSQLPPPQGISPTGTTGASSVRPRQIA' A
#
# COMPACT_ATOMS: atom_id res chain seq x y z
N MET A 1 -17.65 5.26 -19.66
CA MET A 1 -16.24 5.56 -19.34
C MET A 1 -15.90 4.72 -18.13
N THR A 2 -14.88 3.89 -18.19
CA THR A 2 -14.46 3.07 -17.03
C THR A 2 -13.59 3.94 -16.13
N ALA A 3 -13.85 3.95 -14.83
CA ALA A 3 -13.06 4.74 -13.88
C ALA A 3 -11.67 4.14 -13.70
N ALA A 4 -10.70 4.96 -13.30
CA ALA A 4 -9.39 4.45 -12.93
C ALA A 4 -9.52 3.60 -11.64
N GLY A 5 -8.93 2.41 -11.62
CA GLY A 5 -9.08 1.49 -10.49
C GLY A 5 -8.47 0.12 -10.73
N TRP A 6 -8.52 -0.71 -9.69
CA TRP A 6 -8.13 -2.11 -9.76
C TRP A 6 -9.31 -2.96 -10.22
N TYR A 7 -9.06 -3.80 -11.21
CA TYR A 7 -10.07 -4.67 -11.79
C TYR A 7 -9.53 -6.11 -11.86
N PRO A 8 -10.41 -7.13 -11.75
CA PRO A 8 -10.02 -8.52 -11.87
C PRO A 8 -9.45 -8.81 -13.25
N ASP A 9 -8.43 -9.66 -13.30
CA ASP A 9 -7.85 -10.08 -14.58
C ASP A 9 -8.86 -10.92 -15.38
N PRO A 10 -9.14 -10.57 -16.66
CA PRO A 10 -10.15 -11.25 -17.47
C PRO A 10 -9.78 -12.71 -17.81
N LEU A 11 -8.53 -13.13 -17.62
CA LEU A 11 -8.10 -14.52 -17.79
C LEU A 11 -8.40 -15.38 -16.54
N GLY A 12 -8.98 -14.80 -15.49
CA GLY A 12 -9.42 -15.52 -14.29
C GLY A 12 -8.32 -15.78 -13.26
N GLY A 13 -7.19 -15.07 -13.36
CA GLY A 13 -6.13 -15.16 -12.37
C GLY A 13 -6.53 -14.52 -11.02
N PRO A 14 -5.89 -14.91 -9.90
CA PRO A 14 -6.11 -14.32 -8.57
C PRO A 14 -5.54 -12.89 -8.44
N GLN A 15 -5.21 -12.26 -9.56
CA GLN A 15 -4.52 -10.97 -9.63
C GLN A 15 -5.46 -9.92 -10.21
N GLN A 16 -5.32 -8.70 -9.71
CA GLN A 16 -5.98 -7.53 -10.26
C GLN A 16 -4.97 -6.72 -11.05
N ARG A 17 -5.44 -6.11 -12.14
CA ARG A 17 -4.65 -5.21 -12.97
C ARG A 17 -5.20 -3.80 -12.83
N PHE A 18 -4.32 -2.80 -12.82
CA PHE A 18 -4.77 -1.41 -12.73
C PHE A 18 -5.20 -0.89 -14.10
N PHE A 19 -6.37 -0.27 -14.15
CA PHE A 19 -6.87 0.47 -15.30
C PHE A 19 -6.79 1.97 -14.99
N ASP A 20 -6.18 2.77 -15.87
CA ASP A 20 -5.99 4.22 -15.65
C ASP A 20 -7.21 5.06 -16.10
N GLY A 21 -8.29 4.42 -16.55
CA GLY A 21 -9.44 5.09 -17.15
C GLY A 21 -9.39 5.17 -18.68
N ARG A 22 -8.23 4.86 -19.26
CA ARG A 22 -7.98 4.84 -20.72
C ARG A 22 -7.44 3.50 -21.21
N GLN A 23 -6.47 2.93 -20.48
CA GLN A 23 -5.86 1.64 -20.78
C GLN A 23 -5.47 0.90 -19.49
N TRP A 24 -5.22 -0.40 -19.64
CA TRP A 24 -4.59 -1.23 -18.61
C TRP A 24 -3.10 -0.90 -18.50
N THR A 25 -2.59 -0.77 -17.28
CA THR A 25 -1.16 -0.52 -17.02
C THR A 25 -0.43 -1.83 -16.70
N ASP A 26 0.89 -1.81 -16.52
CA ASP A 26 1.63 -3.00 -16.07
C ASP A 26 1.65 -3.17 -14.54
N HIS A 27 0.76 -2.46 -13.83
CA HIS A 27 0.61 -2.63 -12.39
C HIS A 27 -0.34 -3.79 -12.10
N TYR A 28 0.19 -4.80 -11.40
CA TYR A 28 -0.56 -5.94 -10.92
C TYR A 28 -0.49 -6.01 -9.39
N ALA A 29 -1.60 -6.40 -8.79
CA ALA A 29 -1.69 -6.66 -7.35
C ALA A 29 -2.30 -8.03 -7.14
N ALA A 30 -1.83 -8.78 -6.14
CA ALA A 30 -2.61 -9.90 -5.65
C ALA A 30 -4.00 -9.39 -5.24
N GLN A 31 -5.05 -10.16 -5.51
CA GLN A 31 -6.36 -9.84 -4.98
C GLN A 31 -6.25 -9.83 -3.45
N VAL A 32 -6.22 -8.63 -2.89
CA VAL A 32 -6.29 -8.46 -1.44
C VAL A 32 -7.75 -8.64 -1.05
N ASP A 33 -8.03 -9.68 -0.29
CA ASP A 33 -9.30 -9.76 0.41
C ASP A 33 -9.42 -8.51 1.30
N PRO A 34 -10.48 -7.69 1.16
CA PRO A 34 -10.63 -6.49 1.98
C PRO A 34 -10.72 -6.80 3.48
N SER A 35 -11.03 -8.06 3.84
CA SER A 35 -10.95 -8.59 5.21
C SER A 35 -9.52 -8.79 5.73
N GLN A 36 -8.53 -8.85 4.84
CA GLN A 36 -7.10 -9.06 5.17
C GLN A 36 -6.32 -7.75 5.22
N LEU A 37 -6.85 -6.65 4.66
CA LEU A 37 -6.30 -5.32 4.91
C LEU A 37 -6.39 -5.10 6.43
N PRO A 38 -5.26 -4.89 7.14
CA PRO A 38 -5.34 -4.47 8.52
C PRO A 38 -6.26 -3.24 8.55
N PRO A 39 -7.21 -3.15 9.51
CA PRO A 39 -8.08 -1.99 9.62
C PRO A 39 -7.17 -0.77 9.55
N PRO A 40 -7.53 0.28 8.79
CA PRO A 40 -6.69 1.45 8.64
C PRO A 40 -6.31 1.90 10.05
N GLN A 41 -5.07 1.57 10.45
CA GLN A 41 -4.58 1.86 11.79
C GLN A 41 -4.59 3.36 11.80
N GLY A 42 -5.56 3.96 12.51
CA GLY A 42 -5.78 5.38 12.48
C GLY A 42 -4.44 6.06 12.67
N ILE A 43 -3.93 6.65 11.58
CA ILE A 43 -2.76 7.51 11.64
C ILE A 43 -3.20 8.73 12.43
N SER A 44 -3.20 8.58 13.75
CA SER A 44 -3.09 9.70 14.66
C SER A 44 -1.73 10.31 14.31
N PRO A 45 -1.63 11.58 13.86
CA PRO A 45 -0.35 12.24 13.69
C PRO A 45 0.23 12.54 15.08
N THR A 46 0.56 11.51 15.85
CA THR A 46 1.30 11.64 17.09
C THR A 46 2.73 11.23 16.77
N GLY A 47 3.56 12.26 16.57
CA GLY A 47 4.93 12.12 16.13
C GLY A 47 5.70 11.06 16.91
N THR A 48 6.16 10.05 16.19
CA THR A 48 7.38 9.32 16.57
C THR A 48 8.40 9.65 15.51
N THR A 49 8.93 10.87 15.61
CA THR A 49 10.33 11.11 15.23
C THR A 49 11.11 10.02 15.94
N GLY A 50 11.60 9.04 15.19
CA GLY A 50 12.69 8.19 15.63
C GLY A 50 13.85 9.12 15.92
N ALA A 51 13.90 9.65 17.14
CA ALA A 51 15.08 10.26 17.69
C ALA A 51 16.11 9.15 17.66
N SER A 52 16.95 9.17 16.63
CA SER A 52 18.17 8.41 16.56
C SER A 52 18.82 8.52 17.93
N SER A 53 18.97 7.38 18.60
CA SER A 53 19.66 7.28 19.88
C SER A 53 21.11 7.70 19.64
N VAL A 54 21.38 9.00 19.76
CA VAL A 54 22.73 9.53 19.87
C VAL A 54 23.15 9.16 21.28
N ARG A 55 23.79 8.00 21.45
CA ARG A 55 24.49 7.66 22.69
C ARG A 55 25.72 8.58 22.75
N PRO A 56 25.79 9.59 23.63
CA PRO A 56 27.06 10.26 23.85
C PRO A 56 28.03 9.23 24.45
N ARG A 57 29.16 9.05 23.77
CA ARG A 57 30.31 8.27 24.24
C ARG A 57 30.91 9.05 25.41
N GLN A 58 30.53 8.70 26.64
CA GLN A 58 31.17 9.23 27.84
C GLN A 58 32.54 8.56 27.98
N ILE A 59 33.55 9.34 27.61
CA ILE A 59 34.93 9.21 28.06
C ILE A 59 34.99 9.59 29.56
N ALA A 60 35.45 8.68 30.40
CA ALA A 60 36.02 8.94 31.72
C ALA A 60 36.90 7.75 32.11
#